data_AF-A0A160TI42-F1
#
_entry.id   AF-A0A160TI42-F1
#
_cell.length_a   1.000
_cell.length_b   1.000
_cell.length_c   1.000
_cell.angle_alpha   90.00
_cell.angle_beta   90.00
_cell.angle_gamma   90.00
#
_symmetry.space_group_name_H-M   'P 1'
#
loop_
_entity.id
_entity.type
_entity.pdbx_description
1 polymer ?
#
loop_
_entity_poly.entity_id
_entity_poly.type
_entity_poly.pdbx_seq_one_letter_code
_entity_poly.pdbx_strand_id
1 'polypeptide(L)'
;MNNPRYSRLTKAILATTVAVTLGQVANAAADVDIDDDGLIEISTLQQLDLMRYDLAGTSLNGDSTGCPATGCNGYELVNDLDFDTNGNGVADAGDEFWNNGEGWTPIGWISRYSISNFTAIFEGNSHTISNLYMSGFNSNYAGLFSKVINAEFRNIELDSPKILANGIQSRNYVGSLAGYAKGSILNNISVNNITVEGYSSVGGVIGSFKDAISATDIAVTGTLNTYSNTGGIFSSAMGVSLGSLLVLENLSFNGTISTDDNAGGVASIMSFSSLTNCTISGEVSSYGFSNGGVASLVADSTVSQCQVQADVKAKQEVGSPFTTTSYFTGGFFGDMRSSQLTRSSFTGNIQSIDRYVGGVTGAISGSSVIQDVSVSGNINADDCCTGGIVGAAVSYIDYDLTSVEIDNVIVTATINSGASQWAAGILGSNWASAELVESAFNVTDTYWDADLASGLPASVNNIPMGGDGKLTFELQCPTVPGDVSCDPTIFADWDATVWDFGTSTDYPVLR
;
A
#
# COMPACT_ATOMS: atom_id res chain seq x y z
N MET A 1 15.66 80.29 -68.59
CA MET A 1 16.05 81.16 -67.45
C MET A 1 16.14 80.27 -66.22
N ASN A 2 17.30 80.30 -65.57
CA ASN A 2 17.71 79.87 -64.21
C ASN A 2 16.55 79.57 -63.23
N ASN A 3 16.53 78.55 -62.36
CA ASN A 3 17.57 77.94 -61.51
C ASN A 3 17.00 76.61 -60.90
N PRO A 4 17.82 75.63 -60.48
CA PRO A 4 17.40 74.33 -59.93
C PRO A 4 17.45 74.28 -58.39
N ARG A 5 16.80 73.29 -57.75
CA ARG A 5 17.20 72.74 -56.44
C ARG A 5 16.92 71.23 -56.32
N TYR A 6 18.02 70.46 -56.41
CA TYR A 6 18.44 69.27 -55.65
C TYR A 6 17.68 69.04 -54.32
N SER A 7 17.50 67.85 -53.74
CA SER A 7 18.08 66.50 -53.83
C SER A 7 17.15 65.56 -53.02
N ARG A 8 17.08 64.24 -53.21
CA ARG A 8 18.07 63.25 -52.77
C ARG A 8 17.71 61.88 -53.37
N LEU A 9 18.74 61.24 -53.93
CA LEU A 9 18.75 59.81 -54.24
C LEU A 9 18.74 59.00 -52.94
N THR A 10 17.93 57.94 -52.88
CA THR A 10 18.29 56.73 -52.14
C THR A 10 17.87 55.50 -52.93
N LYS A 11 18.81 54.57 -53.01
CA LYS A 11 18.83 53.33 -53.80
C LYS A 11 17.68 52.39 -53.45
N ALA A 12 17.12 51.77 -54.48
CA ALA A 12 16.31 50.57 -54.36
C ALA A 12 17.19 49.40 -53.87
N ILE A 13 16.82 48.82 -52.74
CA ILE A 13 17.27 47.50 -52.30
C ILE A 13 16.05 46.58 -52.44
N LEU A 14 16.23 45.56 -53.25
CA LEU A 14 15.30 44.47 -53.51
C LEU A 14 15.20 43.64 -52.21
N ALA A 15 14.15 43.85 -51.42
CA ALA A 15 13.83 42.98 -50.30
C ALA A 15 13.01 41.80 -50.83
N THR A 16 13.65 40.64 -50.93
CA THR A 16 12.99 39.33 -51.04
C THR A 16 12.05 39.14 -49.85
N THR A 17 10.75 39.26 -50.09
CA THR A 17 9.71 38.79 -49.17
C THR A 17 9.74 37.27 -49.14
N VAL A 18 10.39 36.71 -48.12
CA VAL A 18 10.04 35.38 -47.64
C VAL A 18 8.69 35.56 -46.95
N ALA A 19 7.61 35.22 -47.66
CA ALA A 19 6.32 35.02 -47.03
C ALA A 19 6.43 33.75 -46.19
N VAL A 20 6.87 33.89 -44.94
CA VAL A 20 6.58 32.88 -43.92
C VAL A 20 5.07 32.89 -43.79
N THR A 21 4.45 31.82 -44.25
CA THR A 21 3.03 31.56 -44.03
C THR A 21 2.78 31.53 -42.52
N LEU A 22 2.28 32.64 -41.98
CA LEU A 22 1.59 32.73 -40.68
C LEU A 22 0.25 31.96 -40.76
N GLY A 23 0.30 30.71 -41.20
CA GLY A 23 -0.85 29.85 -41.48
C GLY A 23 -0.99 28.65 -40.55
N GLN A 24 -0.21 28.58 -39.47
CA GLN A 24 -0.28 27.48 -38.48
C GLN A 24 -0.30 27.95 -37.02
N VAL A 25 -0.53 29.25 -36.74
CA VAL A 25 -0.59 29.75 -35.35
C VAL A 25 -1.94 30.40 -35.03
N ALA A 26 -2.98 30.03 -35.78
CA ALA A 26 -4.33 30.54 -35.55
C ALA A 26 -5.38 29.46 -35.83
N ASN A 27 -5.19 28.27 -35.27
CA ASN A 27 -6.31 27.39 -34.87
C ASN A 27 -5.93 26.28 -33.85
N ALA A 28 -4.85 26.44 -33.07
CA ALA A 28 -4.48 25.52 -31.99
C ALA A 28 -5.27 25.77 -30.68
N ALA A 29 -6.47 26.33 -30.79
CA ALA A 29 -7.34 26.66 -29.65
C ALA A 29 -8.67 25.89 -29.69
N ALA A 30 -8.80 24.95 -30.62
CA ALA A 30 -9.96 24.09 -30.78
C ALA A 30 -9.56 22.61 -30.82
N ASP A 31 -8.30 22.31 -30.58
CA ASP A 31 -7.76 20.95 -30.65
C ASP A 31 -7.58 20.46 -29.20
N VAL A 32 -8.21 19.34 -28.86
CA VAL A 32 -8.19 18.78 -27.49
C VAL A 32 -7.34 17.50 -27.40
N ASP A 33 -6.77 17.06 -28.50
CA ASP A 33 -5.79 15.97 -28.64
C ASP A 33 -4.70 16.50 -29.60
N ILE A 34 -3.86 17.39 -29.07
CA ILE A 34 -2.85 18.21 -29.75
C ILE A 34 -1.74 17.36 -30.38
N ASP A 35 -1.41 16.21 -29.80
CA ASP A 35 -0.38 15.32 -30.32
C ASP A 35 -0.90 14.10 -31.11
N ASP A 36 -2.22 14.00 -31.29
CA ASP A 36 -2.96 12.99 -32.05
C ASP A 36 -2.75 11.55 -31.54
N ASP A 37 -2.45 11.35 -30.25
CA ASP A 37 -2.18 10.03 -29.66
C ASP A 37 -3.43 9.28 -29.17
N GLY A 38 -4.58 9.97 -29.12
CA GLY A 38 -5.86 9.44 -28.66
C GLY A 38 -6.17 9.69 -27.19
N LEU A 39 -5.34 10.47 -26.49
CA LEU A 39 -5.59 10.98 -25.14
C LEU A 39 -5.79 12.49 -25.20
N ILE A 40 -6.80 12.97 -24.49
CA ILE A 40 -7.18 14.38 -24.50
C ILE A 40 -6.31 15.16 -23.51
N GLU A 41 -5.68 16.26 -23.93
CA GLU A 41 -4.81 17.03 -23.04
C GLU A 41 -5.57 17.83 -21.97
N ILE A 42 -5.07 17.71 -20.75
CA ILE A 42 -5.50 18.42 -19.56
C ILE A 42 -4.35 19.31 -19.08
N SER A 43 -4.54 20.61 -19.21
CA SER A 43 -3.54 21.64 -18.88
C SER A 43 -3.95 22.55 -17.73
N THR A 44 -5.22 22.48 -17.29
CA THR A 44 -5.79 23.27 -16.19
C THR A 44 -6.75 22.46 -15.32
N LEU A 45 -6.99 22.92 -14.09
CA LEU A 45 -7.99 22.32 -13.20
C LEU A 45 -9.41 22.43 -13.76
N GLN A 46 -9.73 23.45 -14.56
CA GLN A 46 -11.01 23.53 -15.25
C GLN A 46 -11.17 22.40 -16.27
N GLN A 47 -10.12 22.07 -17.03
CA GLN A 47 -10.18 20.95 -17.96
C GLN A 47 -10.29 19.61 -17.23
N LEU A 48 -9.54 19.45 -16.13
CA LEU A 48 -9.69 18.29 -15.23
C LEU A 48 -11.14 18.16 -14.72
N ASP A 49 -11.76 19.28 -14.34
CA ASP A 49 -13.16 19.33 -13.93
C ASP A 49 -14.12 18.95 -15.06
N LEU A 50 -13.87 19.39 -16.29
CA LEU A 50 -14.69 19.10 -17.47
C LEU A 50 -14.72 17.61 -17.84
N MET A 51 -13.73 16.81 -17.44
CA MET A 51 -13.73 15.35 -17.63
C MET A 51 -14.99 14.69 -17.07
N ARG A 52 -15.63 15.29 -16.05
CA ARG A 52 -16.86 14.75 -15.43
C ARG A 52 -18.04 14.67 -16.40
N TYR A 53 -17.98 15.33 -17.55
CA TYR A 53 -19.02 15.30 -18.58
C TYR A 53 -18.83 14.19 -19.62
N ASP A 54 -17.68 13.50 -19.64
CA ASP A 54 -17.44 12.32 -20.46
C ASP A 54 -16.46 11.34 -19.80
N LEU A 55 -17.00 10.46 -18.95
CA LEU A 55 -16.20 9.51 -18.17
C LEU A 55 -15.64 8.34 -18.99
N ALA A 56 -15.99 8.25 -20.28
CA ALA A 56 -15.42 7.28 -21.22
C ALA A 56 -14.20 7.83 -21.96
N GLY A 57 -13.88 9.12 -21.79
CA GLY A 57 -12.69 9.74 -22.39
C GLY A 57 -12.76 9.89 -23.90
N THR A 58 -13.98 10.02 -24.46
CA THR A 58 -14.16 10.18 -25.91
C THR A 58 -14.20 11.65 -26.36
N SER A 59 -14.33 12.58 -25.42
CA SER A 59 -14.42 14.01 -25.66
C SER A 59 -14.16 14.81 -24.36
N LEU A 60 -13.75 16.07 -24.48
CA LEU A 60 -13.70 17.02 -23.37
C LEU A 60 -14.97 17.88 -23.40
N ASN A 61 -15.95 17.52 -22.56
CA ASN A 61 -17.26 18.20 -22.54
C ASN A 61 -17.93 18.27 -23.93
N GLY A 62 -17.83 17.18 -24.69
CA GLY A 62 -18.39 17.05 -26.03
C GLY A 62 -17.48 17.52 -27.17
N ASP A 63 -16.32 18.12 -26.88
CA ASP A 63 -15.31 18.42 -27.89
C ASP A 63 -14.39 17.21 -28.11
N SER A 64 -14.27 16.77 -29.36
CA SER A 64 -13.44 15.62 -29.78
C SER A 64 -12.55 16.01 -30.96
N THR A 65 -12.32 17.31 -31.15
CA THR A 65 -11.41 17.81 -32.18
C THR A 65 -9.99 17.40 -31.81
N GLY A 66 -9.22 16.91 -32.79
CA GLY A 66 -7.90 16.29 -32.55
C GLY A 66 -7.95 14.78 -32.53
N CYS A 67 -8.99 14.23 -31.89
CA CYS A 67 -9.11 12.78 -31.71
C CYS A 67 -8.92 12.00 -33.02
N PRO A 68 -8.16 10.88 -32.98
CA PRO A 68 -7.92 10.06 -34.15
C PRO A 68 -9.23 9.44 -34.67
N ALA A 69 -9.21 8.89 -35.89
CA ALA A 69 -10.38 8.26 -36.49
C ALA A 69 -10.98 7.09 -35.67
N THR A 70 -10.18 6.49 -34.79
CA THR A 70 -10.60 5.46 -33.82
C THR A 70 -11.32 6.02 -32.60
N GLY A 71 -11.32 7.35 -32.42
CA GLY A 71 -11.76 8.08 -31.24
C GLY A 71 -10.67 8.19 -30.18
N CYS A 72 -10.77 9.22 -29.34
CA CYS A 72 -10.02 9.27 -28.09
C CYS A 72 -10.57 8.26 -27.08
N ASN A 73 -9.74 7.82 -26.14
CA ASN A 73 -10.11 6.87 -25.10
C ASN A 73 -9.45 7.17 -23.75
N GLY A 74 -9.27 8.46 -23.44
CA GLY A 74 -8.67 8.88 -22.19
C GLY A 74 -8.25 10.33 -22.18
N TYR A 75 -7.51 10.66 -21.13
CA TYR A 75 -7.02 12.00 -20.85
C TYR A 75 -5.57 11.92 -20.39
N GLU A 76 -4.79 12.93 -20.72
CA GLU A 76 -3.41 13.04 -20.29
C GLU A 76 -3.07 14.43 -19.76
N LEU A 77 -2.20 14.50 -18.76
CA LEU A 77 -1.68 15.77 -18.26
C LEU A 77 -0.59 16.30 -19.19
N VAL A 78 -0.61 17.61 -19.43
CA VAL A 78 0.48 18.34 -20.13
C VAL A 78 1.04 19.50 -19.32
N ASN A 79 0.52 19.71 -18.11
CA ASN A 79 1.01 20.65 -17.12
C ASN A 79 0.75 20.12 -15.72
N ASP A 80 1.55 20.59 -14.77
CA ASP A 80 1.25 20.43 -13.35
C ASP A 80 -0.06 21.17 -13.00
N LEU A 81 -0.85 20.58 -12.12
CA LEU A 81 -2.13 21.12 -11.66
C LEU A 81 -2.06 21.39 -10.15
N ASP A 82 -2.34 22.62 -9.73
CA ASP A 82 -2.26 23.01 -8.31
C ASP A 82 -3.60 23.55 -7.80
N PHE A 83 -4.18 22.87 -6.80
CA PHE A 83 -5.41 23.27 -6.15
C PHE A 83 -5.27 24.51 -5.24
N ASP A 84 -4.05 24.92 -4.88
CA ASP A 84 -3.76 26.25 -4.32
C ASP A 84 -3.62 27.28 -5.47
N THR A 85 -4.74 27.56 -6.12
CA THR A 85 -4.84 28.46 -7.29
C THR A 85 -4.39 29.89 -7.01
N ASN A 86 -4.37 30.32 -5.75
CA ASN A 86 -3.90 31.66 -5.35
C ASN A 86 -2.44 31.70 -4.88
N GLY A 87 -1.80 30.54 -4.70
CA GLY A 87 -0.36 30.38 -4.43
C GLY A 87 0.08 30.86 -3.04
N ASN A 88 -0.81 30.79 -2.05
CA ASN A 88 -0.51 31.24 -0.68
C ASN A 88 0.11 30.14 0.21
N GLY A 89 0.27 28.93 -0.32
CA GLY A 89 0.80 27.74 0.33
C GLY A 89 -0.27 26.83 0.96
N VAL A 90 -1.56 27.13 0.81
CA VAL A 90 -2.67 26.34 1.35
C VAL A 90 -3.90 26.40 0.45
N ALA A 91 -4.47 25.24 0.11
CA ALA A 91 -5.80 25.20 -0.53
C ALA A 91 -6.87 25.65 0.49
N ASP A 92 -7.49 26.82 0.26
CA ASP A 92 -8.44 27.47 1.18
C ASP A 92 -9.54 28.28 0.46
N ALA A 93 -10.26 29.14 1.20
CA ALA A 93 -11.39 29.92 0.68
C ALA A 93 -11.05 30.88 -0.48
N GLY A 94 -9.77 31.13 -0.75
CA GLY A 94 -9.30 31.87 -1.93
C GLY A 94 -9.30 31.06 -3.23
N ASP A 95 -9.48 29.74 -3.18
CA ASP A 95 -9.26 28.86 -4.31
C ASP A 95 -10.53 28.42 -5.07
N GLU A 96 -10.38 28.25 -6.39
CA GLU A 96 -11.49 28.00 -7.31
C GLU A 96 -12.27 26.71 -7.01
N PHE A 97 -11.61 25.71 -6.43
CA PHE A 97 -12.18 24.38 -6.15
C PHE A 97 -12.35 24.09 -4.65
N TRP A 98 -12.29 25.13 -3.79
CA TRP A 98 -12.52 24.98 -2.35
C TRP A 98 -13.96 24.63 -1.96
N ASN A 99 -14.93 24.94 -2.81
CA ASN A 99 -16.35 24.59 -2.65
C ASN A 99 -16.89 24.86 -1.23
N ASN A 100 -16.70 26.08 -0.73
CA ASN A 100 -17.14 26.50 0.62
C ASN A 100 -16.63 25.61 1.77
N GLY A 101 -15.47 24.97 1.62
CA GLY A 101 -14.86 24.10 2.64
C GLY A 101 -15.10 22.61 2.44
N GLU A 102 -15.81 22.23 1.37
CA GLU A 102 -15.97 20.82 0.98
C GLU A 102 -14.83 20.35 0.05
N GLY A 103 -14.11 21.27 -0.60
CA GLY A 103 -13.03 20.95 -1.51
C GLY A 103 -13.49 20.28 -2.80
N TRP A 104 -12.61 19.52 -3.43
CA TRP A 104 -12.86 18.88 -4.72
C TRP A 104 -14.05 17.94 -4.69
N THR A 105 -14.85 18.02 -5.76
CA THR A 105 -15.97 17.13 -6.01
C THR A 105 -15.50 15.95 -6.89
N PRO A 106 -15.50 14.70 -6.38
CA PRO A 106 -14.96 13.54 -7.10
C PRO A 106 -15.52 13.41 -8.52
N ILE A 107 -14.66 13.11 -9.49
CA ILE A 107 -15.08 12.82 -10.86
C ILE A 107 -15.94 11.54 -10.86
N GLY A 108 -17.10 11.60 -11.50
CA GLY A 108 -18.07 10.50 -11.53
C GLY A 108 -19.06 10.47 -10.37
N TRP A 109 -18.91 11.32 -9.34
CA TRP A 109 -19.96 11.49 -8.32
C TRP A 109 -21.02 12.50 -8.80
N ILE A 110 -22.28 12.06 -8.85
CA ILE A 110 -23.42 12.90 -9.25
C ILE A 110 -24.27 13.26 -8.03
N SER A 111 -24.52 12.29 -7.16
CA SER A 111 -25.18 12.48 -5.86
C SER A 111 -24.92 11.30 -4.95
N ARG A 112 -25.33 11.38 -3.68
CA ARG A 112 -25.26 10.27 -2.71
C ARG A 112 -25.84 8.93 -3.19
N TYR A 113 -26.71 8.94 -4.21
CA TYR A 113 -27.35 7.74 -4.75
C TYR A 113 -27.03 7.46 -6.22
N SER A 114 -26.26 8.33 -6.87
CA SER A 114 -25.95 8.22 -8.29
C SER A 114 -24.47 8.47 -8.50
N ILE A 115 -23.79 7.44 -8.98
CA ILE A 115 -22.36 7.43 -9.28
C ILE A 115 -22.22 6.85 -10.67
N SER A 116 -21.47 7.54 -11.52
CA SER A 116 -21.04 7.05 -12.83
C SER A 116 -19.58 6.62 -12.74
N ASN A 117 -19.23 5.61 -13.54
CA ASN A 117 -17.88 5.05 -13.49
C ASN A 117 -17.01 5.76 -14.53
N PHE A 118 -15.78 6.10 -14.14
CA PHE A 118 -14.73 6.39 -15.10
C PHE A 118 -14.18 5.08 -15.68
N THR A 119 -14.07 5.00 -17.01
CA THR A 119 -13.72 3.76 -17.73
C THR A 119 -12.66 3.96 -18.81
N ALA A 120 -11.89 5.05 -18.73
CA ALA A 120 -10.93 5.45 -19.74
C ALA A 120 -9.48 5.33 -19.22
N ILE A 121 -8.52 5.78 -20.03
CA ILE A 121 -7.13 5.97 -19.60
C ILE A 121 -6.98 7.34 -18.92
N PHE A 122 -6.23 7.39 -17.81
CA PHE A 122 -5.73 8.63 -17.22
C PHE A 122 -4.20 8.56 -17.09
N GLU A 123 -3.51 9.39 -17.87
CA GLU A 123 -2.06 9.46 -18.00
C GLU A 123 -1.52 10.73 -17.33
N GLY A 124 -0.57 10.59 -16.42
CA GLY A 124 0.00 11.73 -15.72
C GLY A 124 1.23 12.34 -16.40
N ASN A 125 1.91 11.63 -17.31
CA ASN A 125 3.04 12.16 -18.10
C ASN A 125 4.13 12.88 -17.29
N SER A 126 4.41 12.45 -16.06
CA SER A 126 5.37 13.09 -15.13
C SER A 126 4.95 14.48 -14.64
N HIS A 127 3.68 14.84 -14.78
CA HIS A 127 3.10 16.03 -14.18
C HIS A 127 2.51 15.73 -12.80
N THR A 128 2.56 16.73 -11.92
CA THR A 128 2.07 16.60 -10.55
C THR A 128 0.70 17.25 -10.40
N ILE A 129 -0.20 16.59 -9.68
CA ILE A 129 -1.43 17.20 -9.15
C ILE A 129 -1.21 17.49 -7.65
N SER A 130 -1.15 18.76 -7.29
CA SER A 130 -0.79 19.22 -5.95
C SER A 130 -1.99 19.74 -5.16
N ASN A 131 -1.89 19.63 -3.83
CA ASN A 131 -2.78 20.31 -2.87
C ASN A 131 -4.26 19.92 -2.98
N LEU A 132 -4.58 18.73 -3.51
CA LEU A 132 -5.95 18.21 -3.54
C LEU A 132 -6.56 18.24 -2.14
N TYR A 133 -7.59 19.05 -1.94
CA TYR A 133 -8.33 19.12 -0.69
C TYR A 133 -9.73 18.54 -0.85
N MET A 134 -10.16 17.69 0.08
CA MET A 134 -11.51 17.13 0.11
C MET A 134 -12.03 17.04 1.56
N SER A 135 -13.30 17.39 1.77
CA SER A 135 -13.94 17.38 3.08
C SER A 135 -15.46 17.26 2.95
N GLY A 136 -16.16 16.80 3.98
CA GLY A 136 -17.62 16.89 4.05
C GLY A 136 -18.41 16.11 2.99
N PHE A 137 -17.74 15.27 2.20
CA PHE A 137 -18.39 14.51 1.13
C PHE A 137 -19.36 13.46 1.70
N ASN A 138 -20.54 13.35 1.09
CA ASN A 138 -21.56 12.35 1.44
C ASN A 138 -21.61 11.16 0.45
N SER A 139 -20.58 11.04 -0.40
CA SER A 139 -20.38 9.92 -1.31
C SER A 139 -19.86 8.68 -0.58
N ASN A 140 -20.26 7.49 -1.04
CA ASN A 140 -19.69 6.22 -0.59
C ASN A 140 -18.25 6.00 -1.07
N TYR A 141 -17.81 6.76 -2.08
CA TYR A 141 -16.48 6.65 -2.67
C TYR A 141 -15.90 8.04 -2.91
N ALA A 142 -14.72 8.29 -2.34
CA ALA A 142 -14.05 9.57 -2.42
C ALA A 142 -12.59 9.42 -2.84
N GLY A 143 -12.16 10.38 -3.65
CA GLY A 143 -10.84 10.58 -4.22
C GLY A 143 -10.95 11.61 -5.34
N LEU A 144 -9.86 11.84 -6.08
CA LEU A 144 -9.91 12.63 -7.31
C LEU A 144 -11.01 12.10 -8.24
N PHE A 145 -11.11 10.78 -8.34
CA PHE A 145 -12.21 10.03 -8.93
C PHE A 145 -13.07 9.36 -7.86
N SER A 146 -14.38 9.29 -8.08
CA SER A 146 -15.27 8.56 -7.18
C SER A 146 -15.10 7.06 -7.37
N LYS A 147 -15.42 6.58 -8.58
CA LYS A 147 -15.45 5.16 -8.91
C LYS A 147 -14.90 4.91 -10.31
N VAL A 148 -13.94 4.00 -10.41
CA VAL A 148 -13.29 3.61 -11.68
C VAL A 148 -13.58 2.14 -11.98
N ILE A 149 -13.91 1.81 -13.23
CA ILE A 149 -14.17 0.44 -13.68
C ILE A 149 -13.50 0.21 -15.02
N ASN A 150 -12.71 -0.86 -15.14
CA ASN A 150 -11.99 -1.21 -16.37
C ASN A 150 -11.18 -0.04 -16.94
N ALA A 151 -10.61 0.78 -16.05
CA ALA A 151 -9.82 1.95 -16.39
C ALA A 151 -8.31 1.64 -16.27
N GLU A 152 -7.48 2.48 -16.86
CA GLU A 152 -6.03 2.41 -16.74
C GLU A 152 -5.50 3.75 -16.21
N PHE A 153 -4.72 3.70 -15.14
CA PHE A 153 -4.16 4.87 -14.48
C PHE A 153 -2.65 4.69 -14.46
N ARG A 154 -1.92 5.62 -15.10
CA ARG A 154 -0.47 5.49 -15.26
C ARG A 154 0.32 6.79 -15.18
N ASN A 155 1.54 6.70 -14.65
CA ASN A 155 2.51 7.80 -14.46
C ASN A 155 1.93 9.02 -13.71
N ILE A 156 1.16 8.77 -12.66
CA ILE A 156 0.46 9.80 -11.90
C ILE A 156 1.27 10.17 -10.66
N GLU A 157 1.47 11.46 -10.45
CA GLU A 157 1.99 12.01 -9.20
C GLU A 157 0.94 12.88 -8.50
N LEU A 158 0.60 12.54 -7.26
CA LEU A 158 -0.19 13.39 -6.37
C LEU A 158 0.73 13.90 -5.25
N ASP A 159 0.80 15.21 -5.05
CA ASP A 159 1.54 15.79 -3.92
C ASP A 159 0.61 16.51 -2.93
N SER A 160 0.85 16.23 -1.65
CA SER A 160 0.16 16.83 -0.52
C SER A 160 -1.38 16.72 -0.55
N PRO A 161 -1.99 15.58 -0.96
CA PRO A 161 -3.45 15.44 -0.88
C PRO A 161 -3.91 15.41 0.58
N LYS A 162 -4.92 16.23 0.90
CA LYS A 162 -5.54 16.33 2.23
C LYS A 162 -7.02 15.97 2.18
N ILE A 163 -7.38 14.87 2.83
CA ILE A 163 -8.74 14.33 2.82
C ILE A 163 -9.29 14.24 4.23
N LEU A 164 -10.33 15.00 4.51
CA LEU A 164 -11.09 14.96 5.75
C LEU A 164 -12.35 14.09 5.55
N ALA A 165 -12.24 12.81 5.87
CA ALA A 165 -13.29 11.81 5.81
C ALA A 165 -14.24 11.88 7.02
N ASN A 166 -14.75 13.07 7.33
CA ASN A 166 -15.63 13.37 8.47
C ASN A 166 -17.13 13.26 8.14
N GLY A 167 -17.47 12.64 7.00
CA GLY A 167 -18.86 12.45 6.56
C GLY A 167 -19.68 11.60 7.54
N ILE A 168 -20.99 11.84 7.57
CA ILE A 168 -21.96 11.25 8.53
C ILE A 168 -22.11 9.72 8.40
N GLN A 169 -21.41 9.06 7.46
CA GLN A 169 -21.55 7.63 7.17
C GLN A 169 -20.25 6.86 7.42
N SER A 170 -20.31 5.88 8.32
CA SER A 170 -19.17 5.11 8.84
C SER A 170 -18.57 4.07 7.88
N ARG A 171 -18.85 4.12 6.56
CA ARG A 171 -18.49 3.05 5.62
C ARG A 171 -18.06 3.52 4.23
N ASN A 172 -17.65 4.79 4.10
CA ASN A 172 -17.15 5.28 2.83
C ASN A 172 -15.77 4.67 2.53
N TYR A 173 -15.47 4.42 1.26
CA TYR A 173 -14.13 4.10 0.80
C TYR A 173 -13.44 5.35 0.28
N VAL A 174 -12.22 5.56 0.75
CA VAL A 174 -11.45 6.78 0.46
C VAL A 174 -10.08 6.38 -0.05
N GLY A 175 -9.66 6.99 -1.15
CA GLY A 175 -8.26 7.04 -1.55
C GLY A 175 -7.97 8.34 -2.28
N SER A 176 -6.71 8.79 -2.31
CA SER A 176 -6.36 10.05 -2.98
C SER A 176 -6.72 10.05 -4.47
N LEU A 177 -6.53 8.91 -5.13
CA LEU A 177 -6.83 8.75 -6.54
C LEU A 177 -8.28 8.33 -6.77
N ALA A 178 -8.75 7.28 -6.11
CA ALA A 178 -10.16 6.90 -6.16
C ALA A 178 -10.68 6.18 -4.91
N GLY A 179 -11.98 6.33 -4.63
CA GLY A 179 -12.60 5.58 -3.53
C GLY A 179 -12.78 4.10 -3.86
N TYR A 180 -13.12 3.77 -5.11
CA TYR A 180 -13.34 2.38 -5.54
C TYR A 180 -12.83 2.16 -6.96
N ALA A 181 -12.11 1.05 -7.14
CA ALA A 181 -11.62 0.62 -8.44
C ALA A 181 -11.98 -0.86 -8.68
N LYS A 182 -12.52 -1.16 -9.86
CA LYS A 182 -12.82 -2.54 -10.28
C LYS A 182 -12.28 -2.88 -11.66
N GLY A 183 -11.65 -4.04 -11.84
CA GLY A 183 -11.18 -4.46 -13.18
C GLY A 183 -10.15 -3.52 -13.81
N SER A 184 -9.52 -2.65 -13.01
CA SER A 184 -8.67 -1.56 -13.49
C SER A 184 -7.19 -1.91 -13.35
N ILE A 185 -6.33 -1.17 -14.05
CA ILE A 185 -4.87 -1.29 -13.99
C ILE A 185 -4.30 -0.01 -13.37
N LEU A 186 -3.38 -0.19 -12.42
CA LEU A 186 -2.61 0.89 -11.81
C LEU A 186 -1.12 0.67 -12.08
N ASN A 187 -0.44 1.64 -12.67
CA ASN A 187 1.00 1.54 -12.94
C ASN A 187 1.71 2.87 -12.67
N ASN A 188 2.87 2.83 -12.01
CA ASN A 188 3.70 4.01 -11.78
C ASN A 188 2.91 5.18 -11.14
N ILE A 189 2.49 4.98 -9.89
CA ILE A 189 1.70 5.97 -9.13
C ILE A 189 2.47 6.38 -7.88
N SER A 190 2.72 7.68 -7.74
CA SER A 190 3.32 8.26 -6.55
C SER A 190 2.32 9.15 -5.83
N VAL A 191 2.14 8.92 -4.53
CA VAL A 191 1.35 9.79 -3.65
C VAL A 191 2.24 10.29 -2.53
N ASN A 192 2.60 11.56 -2.59
CA ASN A 192 3.54 12.19 -1.68
C ASN A 192 2.80 12.99 -0.60
N ASN A 193 3.27 12.90 0.64
CA ASN A 193 2.79 13.72 1.76
C ASN A 193 1.27 13.66 2.01
N ILE A 194 0.62 12.51 1.77
CA ILE A 194 -0.82 12.37 1.99
C ILE A 194 -1.18 12.60 3.46
N THR A 195 -2.28 13.32 3.70
CA THR A 195 -2.92 13.41 5.01
C THR A 195 -4.38 12.99 4.89
N VAL A 196 -4.77 11.91 5.58
CA VAL A 196 -6.17 11.50 5.68
C VAL A 196 -6.61 11.49 7.15
N GLU A 197 -7.75 12.10 7.44
CA GLU A 197 -8.35 12.13 8.78
C GLU A 197 -9.84 11.73 8.74
N GLY A 198 -10.31 10.83 9.60
CA GLY A 198 -11.75 10.59 9.80
C GLY A 198 -12.27 9.15 9.72
N TYR A 199 -13.60 8.99 9.65
CA TYR A 199 -14.31 7.70 9.72
C TYR A 199 -14.52 7.13 8.31
N SER A 200 -13.56 6.38 7.79
CA SER A 200 -13.67 5.71 6.49
C SER A 200 -12.72 4.53 6.35
N SER A 201 -13.02 3.64 5.41
CA SER A 201 -12.10 2.61 4.94
C SER A 201 -11.11 3.24 3.95
N VAL A 202 -9.87 3.45 4.39
CA VAL A 202 -8.89 4.30 3.69
C VAL A 202 -7.78 3.48 3.06
N GLY A 203 -7.44 3.78 1.81
CA GLY A 203 -6.18 3.42 1.18
C GLY A 203 -5.48 4.69 0.70
N GLY A 204 -4.16 4.78 0.80
CA GLY A 204 -3.45 5.98 0.32
C GLY A 204 -3.72 6.33 -1.14
N VAL A 205 -3.87 5.31 -2.01
CA VAL A 205 -4.17 5.48 -3.43
C VAL A 205 -5.64 5.16 -3.72
N ILE A 206 -6.08 3.94 -3.41
CA ILE A 206 -7.46 3.49 -3.67
C ILE A 206 -8.09 3.00 -2.37
N GLY A 207 -9.33 3.40 -2.09
CA GLY A 207 -10.09 2.84 -0.97
C GLY A 207 -10.31 1.33 -1.11
N SER A 208 -11.14 0.89 -2.05
CA SER A 208 -11.35 -0.54 -2.33
C SER A 208 -10.95 -0.91 -3.76
N PHE A 209 -9.95 -1.78 -3.87
CA PHE A 209 -9.45 -2.32 -5.13
C PHE A 209 -9.93 -3.76 -5.30
N LYS A 210 -10.85 -3.99 -6.24
CA LYS A 210 -11.51 -5.28 -6.44
C LYS A 210 -11.40 -5.76 -7.87
N ASP A 211 -11.32 -7.06 -8.08
CA ASP A 211 -11.30 -7.68 -9.42
C ASP A 211 -10.29 -7.04 -10.38
N ALA A 212 -9.30 -6.32 -9.85
CA ALA A 212 -8.40 -5.52 -10.64
C ALA A 212 -7.25 -6.38 -11.13
N ILE A 213 -6.68 -6.01 -12.27
CA ILE A 213 -5.77 -6.90 -12.98
C ILE A 213 -4.37 -6.80 -12.37
N SER A 214 -3.87 -5.58 -12.22
CA SER A 214 -2.57 -5.33 -11.60
C SER A 214 -2.47 -3.95 -10.96
N ALA A 215 -1.69 -3.86 -9.90
CA ALA A 215 -1.15 -2.62 -9.37
C ALA A 215 0.37 -2.76 -9.23
N THR A 216 1.10 -1.91 -9.93
CA THR A 216 2.55 -2.02 -10.09
C THR A 216 3.22 -0.66 -9.90
N ASP A 217 4.39 -0.66 -9.27
CA ASP A 217 5.23 0.54 -9.08
C ASP A 217 4.45 1.66 -8.38
N ILE A 218 4.03 1.40 -7.15
CA ILE A 218 3.27 2.36 -6.34
C ILE A 218 4.07 2.76 -5.11
N ALA A 219 4.21 4.07 -4.90
CA ALA A 219 4.85 4.63 -3.73
C ALA A 219 3.91 5.60 -3.02
N VAL A 220 3.78 5.45 -1.70
CA VAL A 220 2.96 6.33 -0.87
C VAL A 220 3.76 6.82 0.33
N THR A 221 3.73 8.12 0.59
CA THR A 221 4.28 8.72 1.81
C THR A 221 3.25 9.60 2.50
N GLY A 222 3.17 9.55 3.83
CA GLY A 222 2.25 10.43 4.56
C GLY A 222 1.71 9.88 5.88
N THR A 223 0.60 10.47 6.33
CA THR A 223 -0.06 10.13 7.60
C THR A 223 -1.54 9.82 7.38
N LEU A 224 -1.98 8.65 7.85
CA LEU A 224 -3.36 8.19 7.79
C LEU A 224 -3.89 8.03 9.22
N ASN A 225 -4.73 8.97 9.68
CA ASN A 225 -5.32 9.01 11.02
C ASN A 225 -6.83 8.78 10.95
N THR A 226 -7.24 7.53 11.09
CA THR A 226 -8.58 7.09 10.68
C THR A 226 -9.28 6.34 11.80
N TYR A 227 -10.53 5.96 11.58
CA TYR A 227 -11.31 5.20 12.56
C TYR A 227 -11.88 3.88 12.00
N SER A 228 -11.41 3.43 10.83
CA SER A 228 -11.79 2.14 10.27
C SER A 228 -10.66 1.49 9.47
N ASN A 229 -10.95 0.40 8.75
CA ASN A 229 -9.96 -0.40 8.02
C ASN A 229 -9.07 0.47 7.14
N THR A 230 -7.77 0.49 7.41
CA THR A 230 -6.84 1.38 6.74
C THR A 230 -5.63 0.62 6.27
N GLY A 231 -5.28 0.83 5.00
CA GLY A 231 -4.00 0.42 4.48
C GLY A 231 -3.22 1.58 3.87
N GLY A 232 -1.90 1.48 3.90
CA GLY A 232 -1.03 2.54 3.38
C GLY A 232 -1.26 2.82 1.90
N ILE A 233 -1.61 1.79 1.11
CA ILE A 233 -1.89 1.91 -0.34
C ILE A 233 -3.36 1.65 -0.64
N PHE A 234 -3.91 0.56 -0.12
CA PHE A 234 -5.29 0.13 -0.33
C PHE A 234 -6.01 -0.06 1.01
N SER A 235 -7.30 0.26 1.16
CA SER A 235 -8.03 -0.29 2.33
C SER A 235 -8.23 -1.78 2.15
N SER A 236 -8.68 -2.19 0.96
CA SER A 236 -8.85 -3.60 0.59
C SER A 236 -8.32 -3.86 -0.83
N ALA A 237 -7.58 -4.95 -0.98
CA ALA A 237 -7.09 -5.46 -2.26
C ALA A 237 -7.60 -6.90 -2.44
N MET A 238 -8.58 -7.09 -3.31
CA MET A 238 -9.28 -8.37 -3.46
C MET A 238 -9.33 -8.80 -4.91
N GLY A 239 -8.70 -9.93 -5.22
CA GLY A 239 -8.85 -10.62 -6.51
C GLY A 239 -10.18 -11.36 -6.63
N VAL A 240 -10.32 -12.11 -7.72
CA VAL A 240 -11.52 -12.91 -8.02
C VAL A 240 -11.32 -14.33 -7.51
N SER A 241 -12.21 -14.80 -6.63
CA SER A 241 -12.23 -16.20 -6.21
C SER A 241 -12.43 -17.12 -7.43
N LEU A 242 -11.59 -18.16 -7.56
CA LEU A 242 -11.52 -19.08 -8.71
C LEU A 242 -11.13 -18.42 -10.05
N GLY A 243 -10.67 -17.16 -10.03
CA GLY A 243 -10.07 -16.46 -11.17
C GLY A 243 -8.56 -16.33 -11.05
N SER A 244 -7.95 -15.49 -11.89
CA SER A 244 -6.55 -15.09 -11.72
C SER A 244 -6.40 -14.25 -10.44
N LEU A 245 -5.29 -14.45 -9.73
CA LEU A 245 -4.93 -13.62 -8.58
C LEU A 245 -4.77 -12.16 -9.03
N LEU A 246 -5.13 -11.24 -8.15
CA LEU A 246 -4.77 -9.83 -8.29
C LEU A 246 -3.24 -9.70 -8.17
N VAL A 247 -2.58 -9.12 -9.19
CA VAL A 247 -1.12 -8.93 -9.19
C VAL A 247 -0.77 -7.60 -8.52
N LEU A 248 0.07 -7.65 -7.49
CA LEU A 248 0.59 -6.51 -6.77
C LEU A 248 2.13 -6.57 -6.80
N GLU A 249 2.78 -5.57 -7.37
CA GLU A 249 4.24 -5.59 -7.54
C GLU A 249 4.88 -4.24 -7.25
N ASN A 250 6.05 -4.23 -6.62
CA ASN A 250 6.84 -3.01 -6.35
C ASN A 250 6.03 -1.95 -5.60
N LEU A 251 5.54 -2.33 -4.42
CA LEU A 251 4.67 -1.48 -3.61
C LEU A 251 5.42 -0.93 -2.39
N SER A 252 5.37 0.37 -2.16
CA SER A 252 6.01 0.98 -1.00
C SER A 252 5.11 1.94 -0.24
N PHE A 253 5.17 1.85 1.09
CA PHE A 253 4.55 2.80 2.00
C PHE A 253 5.58 3.26 3.03
N ASN A 254 5.77 4.58 3.14
CA ASN A 254 6.60 5.19 4.17
C ASN A 254 5.80 6.26 4.92
N GLY A 255 5.43 5.97 6.15
CA GLY A 255 4.60 6.90 6.90
C GLY A 255 4.03 6.36 8.19
N THR A 256 2.97 7.02 8.66
CA THR A 256 2.28 6.64 9.89
C THR A 256 0.85 6.27 9.57
N ILE A 257 0.43 5.08 10.00
CA ILE A 257 -0.97 4.66 10.06
C ILE A 257 -1.36 4.58 11.53
N SER A 258 -2.43 5.28 11.88
CA SER A 258 -3.06 5.21 13.20
C SER A 258 -4.56 5.12 13.00
N THR A 259 -5.12 3.94 13.21
CA THR A 259 -6.55 3.71 13.01
C THR A 259 -7.24 3.06 14.21
N ASP A 260 -8.56 3.18 14.33
CA ASP A 260 -9.29 2.41 15.35
C ASP A 260 -9.34 0.93 14.98
N ASP A 261 -9.82 0.57 13.78
CA ASP A 261 -9.98 -0.82 13.33
C ASP A 261 -8.65 -1.43 12.82
N ASN A 262 -8.68 -2.08 11.64
CA ASN A 262 -7.60 -2.92 11.15
C ASN A 262 -6.57 -2.12 10.34
N ALA A 263 -5.28 -2.31 10.62
CA ALA A 263 -4.18 -1.59 9.96
C ALA A 263 -3.26 -2.51 9.14
N GLY A 264 -2.84 -2.07 7.96
CA GLY A 264 -1.82 -2.74 7.14
C GLY A 264 -0.97 -1.75 6.32
N GLY A 265 0.32 -2.00 6.13
CA GLY A 265 1.16 -1.09 5.32
C GLY A 265 0.81 -1.09 3.83
N VAL A 266 0.48 -2.25 3.25
CA VAL A 266 -0.01 -2.34 1.87
C VAL A 266 -1.53 -2.21 1.87
N ALA A 267 -2.21 -3.12 2.57
CA ALA A 267 -3.67 -3.12 2.65
C ALA A 267 -4.18 -3.59 4.00
N SER A 268 -5.35 -3.12 4.44
CA SER A 268 -5.99 -3.69 5.64
C SER A 268 -6.38 -5.15 5.40
N ILE A 269 -7.00 -5.44 4.25
CA ILE A 269 -7.41 -6.79 3.85
C ILE A 269 -6.85 -7.11 2.46
N MET A 270 -6.20 -8.26 2.35
CA MET A 270 -5.77 -8.86 1.09
C MET A 270 -6.41 -10.23 0.89
N SER A 271 -7.01 -10.47 -0.28
CA SER A 271 -7.47 -11.81 -0.63
C SER A 271 -7.32 -12.14 -2.10
N PHE A 272 -7.07 -13.41 -2.43
CA PHE A 272 -6.87 -13.87 -3.82
C PHE A 272 -5.85 -13.00 -4.57
N SER A 273 -4.71 -12.72 -3.94
CA SER A 273 -3.70 -11.78 -4.43
C SER A 273 -2.30 -12.40 -4.48
N SER A 274 -1.45 -11.87 -5.36
CA SER A 274 -0.03 -12.17 -5.48
C SER A 274 0.76 -10.89 -5.29
N LEU A 275 1.32 -10.69 -4.09
CA LEU A 275 2.17 -9.55 -3.75
C LEU A 275 3.64 -9.93 -3.85
N THR A 276 4.40 -9.21 -4.66
CA THR A 276 5.85 -9.38 -4.78
C THR A 276 6.54 -8.03 -4.66
N ASN A 277 7.67 -8.01 -3.96
CA ASN A 277 8.52 -6.84 -3.77
C ASN A 277 7.76 -5.67 -3.11
N CYS A 278 7.72 -5.66 -1.78
CA CYS A 278 7.10 -4.57 -1.04
C CYS A 278 7.99 -4.00 0.06
N THR A 279 7.93 -2.69 0.28
CA THR A 279 8.72 -2.02 1.31
C THR A 279 7.82 -1.17 2.19
N ILE A 280 7.77 -1.49 3.48
CA ILE A 280 6.97 -0.76 4.47
C ILE A 280 7.90 -0.16 5.51
N SER A 281 7.80 1.15 5.75
CA SER A 281 8.55 1.84 6.80
C SER A 281 7.71 2.83 7.60
N GLY A 282 8.15 3.11 8.83
CA GLY A 282 7.47 4.04 9.74
C GLY A 282 6.68 3.30 10.82
N GLU A 283 5.39 3.62 10.98
CA GLU A 283 4.54 3.03 12.01
C GLU A 283 3.20 2.57 11.44
N VAL A 284 2.78 1.35 11.80
CA VAL A 284 1.45 0.79 11.49
C VAL A 284 0.75 0.48 12.82
N SER A 285 -0.29 1.23 13.16
CA SER A 285 -0.96 1.09 14.44
C SER A 285 -2.48 1.07 14.37
N SER A 286 -3.07 0.29 15.28
CA SER A 286 -4.52 0.15 15.49
C SER A 286 -4.89 0.41 16.96
N TYR A 287 -6.16 0.72 17.28
CA TYR A 287 -6.66 0.82 18.65
C TYR A 287 -7.53 -0.40 19.02
N GLY A 288 -6.87 -1.51 19.39
CA GLY A 288 -7.55 -2.71 19.89
C GLY A 288 -8.06 -3.68 18.83
N PHE A 289 -7.53 -3.63 17.61
CA PHE A 289 -7.89 -4.53 16.51
C PHE A 289 -6.64 -5.07 15.80
N SER A 290 -6.84 -6.04 14.91
CA SER A 290 -5.74 -6.73 14.25
C SER A 290 -4.91 -5.80 13.37
N ASN A 291 -3.60 -5.98 13.39
CA ASN A 291 -2.67 -5.22 12.56
C ASN A 291 -1.50 -6.08 12.08
N GLY A 292 -0.97 -5.71 10.92
CA GLY A 292 0.24 -6.30 10.38
C GLY A 292 1.03 -5.29 9.56
N GLY A 293 2.34 -5.46 9.45
CA GLY A 293 3.17 -4.56 8.66
C GLY A 293 2.77 -4.53 7.18
N VAL A 294 2.34 -5.66 6.61
CA VAL A 294 1.83 -5.75 5.23
C VAL A 294 0.31 -5.67 5.20
N ALA A 295 -0.37 -6.53 5.97
CA ALA A 295 -1.83 -6.54 6.05
C ALA A 295 -2.37 -6.95 7.41
N SER A 296 -3.56 -6.48 7.77
CA SER A 296 -4.24 -7.00 8.97
C SER A 296 -4.79 -8.41 8.73
N LEU A 297 -5.34 -8.68 7.54
CA LEU A 297 -5.79 -10.00 7.12
C LEU A 297 -5.26 -10.33 5.73
N VAL A 298 -4.66 -11.51 5.58
CA VAL A 298 -4.30 -12.09 4.29
C VAL A 298 -4.96 -13.46 4.12
N ALA A 299 -5.64 -13.67 2.99
CA ALA A 299 -6.35 -14.92 2.68
C ALA A 299 -6.13 -15.39 1.24
N ASP A 300 -5.91 -16.69 1.04
CA ASP A 300 -5.77 -17.30 -0.30
C ASP A 300 -4.78 -16.54 -1.21
N SER A 301 -3.65 -16.10 -0.63
CA SER A 301 -2.72 -15.19 -1.28
C SER A 301 -1.27 -15.65 -1.16
N THR A 302 -0.43 -15.13 -2.05
CA THR A 302 1.03 -15.31 -1.99
C THR A 302 1.67 -13.94 -1.76
N VAL A 303 2.62 -13.88 -0.84
CA VAL A 303 3.39 -12.68 -0.51
C VAL A 303 4.87 -13.05 -0.53
N SER A 304 5.68 -12.30 -1.28
CA SER A 304 7.11 -12.56 -1.33
C SER A 304 7.96 -11.30 -1.49
N GLN A 305 9.23 -11.39 -1.10
CA GLN A 305 10.21 -10.31 -1.28
C GLN A 305 9.80 -9.01 -0.58
N CYS A 306 9.14 -9.12 0.58
CA CYS A 306 8.70 -7.96 1.34
C CYS A 306 9.69 -7.62 2.45
N GLN A 307 10.01 -6.34 2.59
CA GLN A 307 10.85 -5.77 3.63
C GLN A 307 10.01 -4.83 4.49
N VAL A 308 9.77 -5.22 5.74
CA VAL A 308 9.03 -4.40 6.71
C VAL A 308 10.02 -3.83 7.73
N GLN A 309 10.28 -2.54 7.64
CA GLN A 309 11.13 -1.75 8.55
C GLN A 309 10.26 -0.77 9.35
N ALA A 310 9.34 -1.31 10.14
CA ALA A 310 8.29 -0.54 10.78
C ALA A 310 7.97 -1.01 12.19
N ASP A 311 7.47 -0.09 13.01
CA ASP A 311 6.83 -0.41 14.27
C ASP A 311 5.38 -0.82 14.02
N VAL A 312 4.99 -2.03 14.44
CA VAL A 312 3.61 -2.55 14.33
C VAL A 312 3.00 -2.63 15.73
N LYS A 313 2.00 -1.79 16.01
CA LYS A 313 1.52 -1.57 17.39
C LYS A 313 -0.01 -1.58 17.50
N ALA A 314 -0.57 -2.49 18.29
CA ALA A 314 -1.92 -2.32 18.80
C ALA A 314 -1.86 -1.47 20.09
N LYS A 315 -2.55 -0.33 20.09
CA LYS A 315 -2.56 0.67 21.16
C LYS A 315 -3.88 0.63 21.94
N GLN A 316 -3.85 1.15 23.16
CA GLN A 316 -5.06 1.39 23.94
C GLN A 316 -5.71 2.70 23.47
N GLU A 317 -7.02 2.66 23.22
CA GLU A 317 -7.80 3.84 22.85
C GLU A 317 -7.80 4.86 24.02
N VAL A 318 -7.42 6.11 23.74
CA VAL A 318 -7.36 7.17 24.75
C VAL A 318 -8.78 7.56 25.16
N GLY A 319 -9.19 7.19 26.37
CA GLY A 319 -10.49 7.56 26.95
C GLY A 319 -11.59 6.50 26.79
N SER A 320 -11.27 5.33 26.24
CA SER A 320 -12.21 4.22 26.17
C SER A 320 -12.39 3.55 27.54
N PRO A 321 -13.63 3.41 28.05
CA PRO A 321 -13.90 2.67 29.27
C PRO A 321 -13.83 1.14 29.06
N PHE A 322 -13.67 0.68 27.81
CA PHE A 322 -13.59 -0.72 27.45
C PHE A 322 -12.12 -1.17 27.43
N THR A 323 -11.87 -2.39 27.90
CA THR A 323 -10.61 -3.08 27.62
C THR A 323 -10.60 -3.37 26.12
N THR A 324 -9.86 -2.58 25.35
CA THR A 324 -9.53 -2.88 23.96
C THR A 324 -8.91 -4.27 23.89
N THR A 325 -9.63 -5.22 23.30
CA THR A 325 -9.18 -6.60 23.14
C THR A 325 -8.49 -6.72 21.79
N SER A 326 -7.16 -6.63 21.78
CA SER A 326 -6.42 -6.94 20.57
C SER A 326 -6.67 -8.40 20.19
N TYR A 327 -6.99 -8.64 18.92
CA TYR A 327 -7.12 -10.01 18.41
C TYR A 327 -5.77 -10.49 17.92
N PHE A 328 -5.18 -9.90 16.88
CA PHE A 328 -3.93 -10.44 16.33
C PHE A 328 -2.99 -9.36 15.80
N THR A 329 -1.77 -9.33 16.30
CA THR A 329 -0.71 -8.43 15.85
C THR A 329 0.46 -9.24 15.29
N GLY A 330 0.86 -8.97 14.06
CA GLY A 330 2.00 -9.65 13.44
C GLY A 330 2.96 -8.71 12.74
N GLY A 331 4.22 -9.12 12.57
CA GLY A 331 5.19 -8.33 11.82
C GLY A 331 4.76 -8.12 10.36
N PHE A 332 4.27 -9.17 9.70
CA PHE A 332 3.71 -9.09 8.35
C PHE A 332 2.19 -9.05 8.35
N PHE A 333 1.56 -9.97 9.09
CA PHE A 333 0.11 -10.16 9.04
C PHE A 333 -0.54 -10.20 10.41
N GLY A 334 -1.65 -9.49 10.60
CA GLY A 334 -2.49 -9.74 11.78
C GLY A 334 -2.98 -11.19 11.78
N ASP A 335 -3.66 -11.62 10.73
CA ASP A 335 -4.24 -12.95 10.55
C ASP A 335 -3.89 -13.49 9.14
N MET A 336 -3.30 -14.68 9.09
CA MET A 336 -2.86 -15.37 7.88
C MET A 336 -3.68 -16.64 7.65
N ARG A 337 -4.41 -16.70 6.52
CA ARG A 337 -5.32 -17.80 6.20
C ARG A 337 -4.99 -18.39 4.83
N SER A 338 -4.72 -19.69 4.77
CA SER A 338 -4.43 -20.41 3.52
C SER A 338 -3.51 -19.64 2.56
N SER A 339 -2.42 -19.07 3.09
CA SER A 339 -1.58 -18.11 2.36
C SER A 339 -0.10 -18.46 2.49
N GLN A 340 0.74 -17.84 1.66
CA GLN A 340 2.18 -18.08 1.65
C GLN A 340 2.95 -16.78 1.88
N LEU A 341 3.96 -16.81 2.74
CA LEU A 341 4.97 -15.77 2.90
C LEU A 341 6.34 -16.35 2.57
N THR A 342 7.03 -15.77 1.60
CA THR A 342 8.37 -16.24 1.23
C THR A 342 9.40 -15.12 1.10
N ARG A 343 10.67 -15.41 1.36
CA ARG A 343 11.81 -14.51 1.07
C ARG A 343 11.58 -13.09 1.56
N SER A 344 11.19 -12.93 2.83
CA SER A 344 10.75 -11.64 3.38
C SER A 344 11.40 -11.35 4.74
N SER A 345 11.67 -10.08 5.02
CA SER A 345 12.33 -9.65 6.26
C SER A 345 11.49 -8.63 7.04
N PHE A 346 11.48 -8.78 8.36
CA PHE A 346 10.90 -7.83 9.30
C PHE A 346 11.98 -7.29 10.24
N THR A 347 11.98 -5.97 10.47
CA THR A 347 12.81 -5.29 11.46
C THR A 347 12.01 -4.17 12.11
N GLY A 348 11.80 -4.27 13.43
CA GLY A 348 11.06 -3.24 14.17
C GLY A 348 10.49 -3.75 15.48
N ASN A 349 9.65 -2.94 16.12
CA ASN A 349 8.92 -3.37 17.31
C ASN A 349 7.53 -3.87 16.94
N ILE A 350 7.19 -5.07 17.40
CA ILE A 350 5.85 -5.65 17.30
C ILE A 350 5.26 -5.66 18.70
N GLN A 351 4.20 -4.88 18.92
CA GLN A 351 3.59 -4.72 20.24
C GLN A 351 2.07 -4.84 20.22
N SER A 352 1.53 -5.60 21.16
CA SER A 352 0.09 -5.63 21.47
C SER A 352 -0.13 -5.32 22.95
N ILE A 353 -1.15 -4.51 23.23
CA ILE A 353 -1.62 -4.17 24.59
C ILE A 353 -2.36 -5.31 25.31
N ASP A 354 -2.68 -6.39 24.61
CA ASP A 354 -3.37 -7.54 25.19
C ASP A 354 -2.85 -8.83 24.56
N ARG A 355 -3.49 -9.31 23.47
CA ARG A 355 -3.26 -10.64 22.93
C ARG A 355 -2.80 -10.78 21.50
N TYR A 356 -2.29 -12.00 21.32
CA TYR A 356 -1.66 -12.71 20.21
C TYR A 356 -0.72 -11.89 19.35
N VAL A 357 0.57 -12.03 19.66
CA VAL A 357 1.65 -11.40 18.92
C VAL A 357 2.53 -12.46 18.28
N GLY A 358 2.78 -12.33 16.97
CA GLY A 358 3.73 -13.16 16.24
C GLY A 358 4.75 -12.33 15.47
N GLY A 359 5.99 -12.79 15.37
CA GLY A 359 6.99 -12.14 14.51
C GLY A 359 6.58 -12.09 13.04
N VAL A 360 5.92 -13.15 12.56
CA VAL A 360 5.34 -13.19 11.22
C VAL A 360 3.87 -12.85 11.25
N THR A 361 3.09 -13.59 12.04
CA THR A 361 1.65 -13.38 12.10
C THR A 361 1.04 -13.56 13.49
N GLY A 362 0.06 -12.72 13.83
CA GLY A 362 -0.66 -12.84 15.09
C GLY A 362 -1.55 -14.09 15.14
N ALA A 363 -2.16 -14.50 14.02
CA ALA A 363 -2.89 -15.75 13.88
C ALA A 363 -2.60 -16.48 12.58
N ILE A 364 -2.62 -17.82 12.61
CA ILE A 364 -2.50 -18.66 11.43
C ILE A 364 -3.59 -19.72 11.37
N SER A 365 -4.13 -19.96 10.16
CA SER A 365 -5.14 -20.96 9.87
C SER A 365 -5.04 -21.47 8.42
N GLY A 366 -5.88 -22.43 8.03
CA GLY A 366 -5.89 -22.94 6.66
C GLY A 366 -4.67 -23.79 6.31
N SER A 367 -4.32 -23.78 5.01
CA SER A 367 -3.08 -24.37 4.47
C SER A 367 -2.06 -23.27 4.18
N SER A 368 -1.13 -23.03 5.11
CA SER A 368 -0.22 -21.87 5.05
C SER A 368 1.26 -22.25 4.99
N VAL A 369 2.08 -21.39 4.39
CA VAL A 369 3.53 -21.57 4.23
C VAL A 369 4.27 -20.31 4.67
N ILE A 370 5.32 -20.47 5.47
CA ILE A 370 6.28 -19.41 5.84
C ILE A 370 7.67 -19.97 5.52
N GLN A 371 8.33 -19.42 4.50
CA GLN A 371 9.62 -19.93 4.04
C GLN A 371 10.64 -18.82 3.76
N ASP A 372 11.89 -19.01 4.14
CA ASP A 372 12.95 -18.01 3.92
C ASP A 372 12.58 -16.64 4.53
N VAL A 373 12.33 -16.60 5.83
CA VAL A 373 11.87 -15.39 6.53
C VAL A 373 12.81 -15.02 7.67
N SER A 374 13.14 -13.74 7.78
CA SER A 374 13.88 -13.21 8.94
C SER A 374 13.04 -12.21 9.72
N VAL A 375 13.07 -12.32 11.05
CA VAL A 375 12.40 -11.39 11.96
C VAL A 375 13.42 -10.90 12.99
N SER A 376 13.59 -9.59 13.13
CA SER A 376 14.48 -8.97 14.11
C SER A 376 13.81 -7.81 14.85
N GLY A 377 14.27 -7.54 16.08
CA GLY A 377 13.76 -6.44 16.91
C GLY A 377 13.16 -6.92 18.23
N ASN A 378 11.93 -6.49 18.54
CA ASN A 378 11.23 -6.84 19.78
C ASN A 378 9.80 -7.30 19.49
N ILE A 379 9.38 -8.39 20.12
CA ILE A 379 8.05 -8.98 20.00
C ILE A 379 7.44 -9.03 21.39
N ASN A 380 6.40 -8.25 21.65
CA ASN A 380 5.84 -8.09 22.99
C ASN A 380 4.30 -8.06 23.01
N ALA A 381 3.71 -8.96 23.79
CA ALA A 381 2.31 -8.89 24.21
C ALA A 381 2.24 -8.47 25.69
N ASP A 382 1.46 -7.44 26.02
CA ASP A 382 1.37 -6.93 27.40
C ASP A 382 0.63 -7.90 28.36
N ASP A 383 -0.25 -8.79 27.86
CA ASP A 383 -0.86 -9.89 28.66
C ASP A 383 -0.39 -11.27 28.19
N CYS A 384 -0.96 -11.76 27.09
CA CYS A 384 -0.77 -13.10 26.55
C CYS A 384 -1.16 -13.08 25.08
N CYS A 385 -0.48 -13.65 24.12
CA CYS A 385 0.58 -14.62 24.20
C CYS A 385 1.47 -14.35 22.99
N THR A 386 2.76 -14.66 23.12
CA THR A 386 3.77 -14.22 22.15
C THR A 386 4.46 -15.42 21.52
N GLY A 387 4.38 -15.54 20.21
CA GLY A 387 5.23 -16.45 19.44
C GLY A 387 6.29 -15.67 18.69
N GLY A 388 7.51 -16.21 18.61
CA GLY A 388 8.55 -15.62 17.75
C GLY A 388 8.15 -15.60 16.28
N ILE A 389 7.28 -16.52 15.84
CA ILE A 389 6.76 -16.58 14.46
C ILE A 389 5.24 -16.38 14.44
N VAL A 390 4.50 -17.19 15.21
CA VAL A 390 3.03 -17.27 15.19
C VAL A 390 2.46 -16.97 16.58
N GLY A 391 1.60 -15.96 16.68
CA GLY A 391 0.90 -15.62 17.93
C GLY A 391 -0.10 -16.69 18.36
N ALA A 392 -0.96 -17.16 17.45
CA ALA A 392 -1.97 -18.18 17.73
C ALA A 392 -2.27 -19.09 16.51
N ALA A 393 -2.47 -20.39 16.76
CA ALA A 393 -3.01 -21.33 15.78
C ALA A 393 -4.54 -21.44 15.93
N VAL A 394 -5.29 -21.19 14.86
CA VAL A 394 -6.76 -21.09 14.86
C VAL A 394 -7.37 -21.94 13.75
N SER A 395 -8.58 -22.47 13.96
CA SER A 395 -9.38 -23.17 12.94
C SER A 395 -10.72 -22.44 12.76
N TYR A 396 -11.00 -21.96 11.55
CA TYR A 396 -12.24 -21.25 11.22
C TYR A 396 -13.16 -22.10 10.34
N ILE A 397 -14.46 -21.77 10.32
CA ILE A 397 -15.50 -22.50 9.56
C ILE A 397 -15.19 -22.62 8.05
N ASP A 398 -14.39 -21.72 7.48
CA ASP A 398 -13.97 -21.75 6.05
C ASP A 398 -12.44 -21.84 5.86
N TYR A 399 -11.68 -21.87 6.96
CA TYR A 399 -10.22 -21.96 6.95
C TYR A 399 -9.79 -22.92 8.06
N ASP A 400 -10.17 -24.18 7.90
CA ASP A 400 -9.76 -25.22 8.84
C ASP A 400 -8.23 -25.32 8.86
N LEU A 401 -7.67 -25.37 10.07
CA LEU A 401 -6.24 -25.60 10.23
C LEU A 401 -5.91 -27.00 9.68
N THR A 402 -5.18 -27.05 8.57
CA THR A 402 -4.94 -28.30 7.83
C THR A 402 -3.46 -28.57 7.61
N SER A 403 -2.69 -27.55 7.26
CA SER A 403 -1.24 -27.66 7.06
C SER A 403 -0.58 -26.31 7.31
N VAL A 404 0.49 -26.28 8.09
CA VAL A 404 1.34 -25.10 8.29
C VAL A 404 2.78 -25.54 8.11
N GLU A 405 3.42 -25.07 7.05
CA GLU A 405 4.84 -25.31 6.77
C GLU A 405 5.64 -24.08 7.19
N ILE A 406 6.63 -24.28 8.06
CA ILE A 406 7.58 -23.23 8.49
C ILE A 406 8.98 -23.77 8.23
N ASP A 407 9.70 -23.15 7.31
CA ASP A 407 10.98 -23.64 6.82
C ASP A 407 11.97 -22.49 6.59
N ASN A 408 13.25 -22.69 6.93
CA ASN A 408 14.28 -21.65 6.78
C ASN A 408 13.89 -20.29 7.39
N VAL A 409 13.47 -20.28 8.66
CA VAL A 409 13.08 -19.05 9.36
C VAL A 409 14.07 -18.75 10.49
N ILE A 410 14.48 -17.49 10.63
CA ILE A 410 15.29 -17.02 11.78
C ILE A 410 14.64 -15.86 12.53
N VAL A 411 14.54 -16.00 13.84
CA VAL A 411 14.02 -14.96 14.75
C VAL A 411 15.15 -14.46 15.66
N THR A 412 15.59 -13.23 15.44
CA THR A 412 16.66 -12.53 16.18
C THR A 412 16.08 -11.37 16.99
N ALA A 413 15.07 -11.70 17.80
CA ALA A 413 14.28 -10.72 18.52
C ALA A 413 14.16 -11.05 20.01
N THR A 414 14.02 -10.02 20.85
CA THR A 414 13.55 -10.23 22.22
C THR A 414 12.08 -10.62 22.19
N ILE A 415 11.71 -11.70 22.90
CA ILE A 415 10.35 -12.23 22.92
C ILE A 415 9.80 -12.12 24.34
N ASN A 416 8.77 -11.31 24.52
CA ASN A 416 8.19 -11.00 25.81
C ASN A 416 6.68 -11.24 25.80
N SER A 417 6.16 -11.77 26.90
CA SER A 417 4.73 -11.82 27.20
C SER A 417 4.56 -11.39 28.65
N GLY A 418 3.64 -10.47 28.91
CA GLY A 418 3.47 -9.85 30.23
C GLY A 418 2.88 -10.79 31.28
N ALA A 419 1.67 -10.50 31.77
CA ALA A 419 1.16 -11.13 32.98
C ALA A 419 1.00 -12.66 32.91
N SER A 420 0.68 -13.21 31.74
CA SER A 420 0.55 -14.66 31.55
C SER A 420 1.89 -15.40 31.45
N GLN A 421 2.95 -14.69 31.05
CA GLN A 421 4.26 -15.24 30.68
C GLN A 421 4.20 -16.32 29.59
N TRP A 422 3.15 -16.34 28.76
CA TRP A 422 3.01 -17.31 27.67
C TRP A 422 3.73 -16.82 26.43
N ALA A 423 5.03 -17.12 26.38
CA ALA A 423 5.88 -16.84 25.24
C ALA A 423 6.52 -18.13 24.71
N ALA A 424 6.85 -18.16 23.41
CA ALA A 424 7.53 -19.26 22.77
C ALA A 424 8.32 -18.77 21.55
N GLY A 425 9.36 -19.52 21.15
CA GLY A 425 10.18 -19.23 19.97
C GLY A 425 9.40 -19.31 18.65
N ILE A 426 8.38 -20.17 18.56
CA ILE A 426 7.56 -20.34 17.36
C ILE A 426 6.09 -20.01 17.64
N LEU A 427 5.40 -20.78 18.48
CA LEU A 427 3.94 -20.70 18.65
C LEU A 427 3.52 -20.22 20.06
N GLY A 428 2.92 -19.03 20.13
CA GLY A 428 2.50 -18.39 21.38
C GLY A 428 1.18 -18.91 21.98
N SER A 429 0.28 -19.50 21.18
CA SER A 429 -1.01 -20.02 21.65
C SER A 429 -1.67 -20.96 20.65
N ASN A 430 -2.61 -21.79 21.12
CA ASN A 430 -3.44 -22.64 20.27
C ASN A 430 -4.92 -22.56 20.66
N TRP A 431 -5.78 -22.22 19.71
CA TRP A 431 -7.24 -22.26 19.81
C TRP A 431 -7.82 -23.51 19.15
N ALA A 432 -7.07 -24.09 18.21
CA ALA A 432 -7.24 -25.46 17.77
C ALA A 432 -6.81 -26.46 18.87
N SER A 433 -7.29 -27.71 18.78
CA SER A 433 -6.86 -28.77 19.69
C SER A 433 -5.35 -29.02 19.53
N ALA A 434 -4.67 -29.42 20.61
CA ALA A 434 -3.24 -29.73 20.57
C ALA A 434 -2.91 -30.80 19.52
N GLU A 435 -3.74 -31.84 19.39
CA GLU A 435 -3.62 -32.90 18.38
C GLU A 435 -3.72 -32.35 16.94
N LEU A 436 -4.59 -31.36 16.71
CA LEU A 436 -4.70 -30.73 15.40
C LEU A 436 -3.48 -29.86 15.09
N VAL A 437 -2.99 -29.11 16.08
CA VAL A 437 -1.77 -28.29 15.89
C VAL A 437 -0.55 -29.18 15.64
N GLU A 438 -0.37 -30.24 16.43
CA GLU A 438 0.75 -31.18 16.27
C GLU A 438 0.73 -31.87 14.90
N SER A 439 -0.46 -32.20 14.38
CA SER A 439 -0.58 -32.83 13.06
C SER A 439 -0.51 -31.86 11.88
N ALA A 440 -0.88 -30.59 12.08
CA ALA A 440 -0.89 -29.59 11.03
C ALA A 440 0.46 -28.89 10.84
N PHE A 441 1.25 -28.69 11.91
CA PHE A 441 2.51 -27.95 11.84
C PHE A 441 3.68 -28.85 11.46
N ASN A 442 4.35 -28.51 10.36
CA ASN A 442 5.64 -29.04 9.98
C ASN A 442 6.68 -27.91 10.04
N VAL A 443 7.59 -27.98 11.02
CA VAL A 443 8.61 -26.95 11.25
C VAL A 443 10.00 -27.55 11.05
N THR A 444 10.73 -27.06 10.04
CA THR A 444 12.08 -27.49 9.66
C THR A 444 13.02 -26.30 9.57
N ASP A 445 14.31 -26.54 9.81
CA ASP A 445 15.41 -25.57 9.64
C ASP A 445 15.10 -24.14 10.12
N THR A 446 14.41 -24.06 11.27
CA THR A 446 13.87 -22.85 11.85
C THR A 446 14.50 -22.60 13.22
N TYR A 447 14.97 -21.38 13.44
CA TYR A 447 15.76 -21.04 14.61
C TYR A 447 15.32 -19.73 15.25
N TRP A 448 15.43 -19.64 16.57
CA TRP A 448 15.32 -18.38 17.31
C TRP A 448 16.52 -18.20 18.23
N ASP A 449 16.88 -16.95 18.47
CA ASP A 449 17.95 -16.62 19.41
C ASP A 449 17.49 -16.84 20.85
N ALA A 450 18.05 -17.85 21.50
CA ALA A 450 17.72 -18.25 22.86
C ALA A 450 18.28 -17.29 23.92
N ASP A 451 19.36 -16.55 23.65
CA ASP A 451 19.88 -15.54 24.56
C ASP A 451 18.93 -14.33 24.61
N LEU A 452 18.44 -13.88 23.45
CA LEU A 452 17.45 -12.81 23.33
C LEU A 452 16.05 -13.23 23.79
N ALA A 453 15.67 -14.46 23.51
CA ALA A 453 14.38 -15.03 23.90
C ALA A 453 14.39 -15.64 25.31
N SER A 454 15.44 -15.47 26.12
CA SER A 454 15.50 -16.01 27.50
C SER A 454 15.23 -17.53 27.62
N GLY A 455 15.70 -18.32 26.65
CA GLY A 455 15.61 -19.78 26.65
C GLY A 455 14.20 -20.34 26.48
N LEU A 456 13.28 -19.60 25.86
CA LEU A 456 11.90 -20.04 25.62
C LEU A 456 11.82 -21.34 24.79
N PRO A 457 10.81 -22.19 25.03
CA PRO A 457 10.55 -23.38 24.22
C PRO A 457 9.99 -23.02 22.83
N ALA A 458 9.94 -24.00 21.92
CA ALA A 458 9.35 -23.83 20.58
C ALA A 458 7.86 -23.42 20.64
N SER A 459 7.08 -24.02 21.54
CA SER A 459 5.64 -23.80 21.64
C SER A 459 5.19 -23.66 23.10
N VAL A 460 4.08 -22.97 23.31
CA VAL A 460 3.35 -23.04 24.58
C VAL A 460 2.62 -24.38 24.71
N ASN A 461 2.20 -24.74 25.94
CA ASN A 461 1.49 -25.98 26.25
C ASN A 461 2.26 -27.28 25.94
N ASN A 462 3.58 -27.20 25.67
CA ASN A 462 4.43 -28.34 25.33
C ASN A 462 3.93 -29.14 24.12
N ILE A 463 3.30 -28.47 23.14
CA ILE A 463 2.91 -29.13 21.89
C ILE A 463 4.20 -29.48 21.12
N PRO A 464 4.45 -30.75 20.79
CA PRO A 464 5.63 -31.12 20.02
C PRO A 464 5.69 -30.31 18.72
N MET A 465 6.80 -29.60 18.53
CA MET A 465 7.02 -28.73 17.38
C MET A 465 8.50 -28.79 17.04
N GLY A 466 8.82 -28.71 15.75
CA GLY A 466 10.21 -28.61 15.29
C GLY A 466 10.82 -27.23 15.59
N GLY A 467 11.99 -27.00 14.99
CA GLY A 467 12.80 -25.80 15.21
C GLY A 467 13.57 -25.82 16.54
N ASP A 468 14.62 -25.00 16.60
CA ASP A 468 15.56 -25.00 17.71
C ASP A 468 15.91 -23.58 18.20
N GLY A 469 15.89 -23.40 19.52
CA GLY A 469 16.53 -22.24 20.15
C GLY A 469 18.05 -22.44 20.16
N LYS A 470 18.79 -21.47 19.62
CA LYS A 470 20.25 -21.46 19.58
C LYS A 470 20.80 -20.21 20.24
N LEU A 471 21.97 -20.30 20.85
CA LEU A 471 22.64 -19.14 21.45
C LEU A 471 23.06 -18.15 20.36
N THR A 472 23.21 -16.88 20.72
CA THR A 472 23.57 -15.82 19.76
C THR A 472 24.81 -16.20 18.95
N PHE A 473 25.85 -16.69 19.62
CA PHE A 473 27.10 -17.05 18.94
C PHE A 473 26.94 -18.27 18.02
N GLU A 474 26.01 -19.19 18.30
CA GLU A 474 25.75 -20.36 17.45
C GLU A 474 25.07 -19.93 16.14
N LEU A 475 24.14 -18.97 16.21
CA LEU A 475 23.46 -18.39 15.04
C LEU A 475 24.38 -17.51 14.19
N GLN A 476 25.34 -16.82 14.82
CA GLN A 476 26.27 -15.92 14.14
C GLN A 476 27.54 -16.61 13.63
N CYS A 477 27.87 -17.80 14.12
CA CYS A 477 29.11 -18.48 13.73
C CYS A 477 29.19 -18.80 12.21
N PRO A 478 28.16 -19.37 11.57
CA PRO A 478 28.26 -19.82 10.19
C PRO A 478 28.45 -18.66 9.21
N THR A 479 29.48 -18.75 8.37
CA THR A 479 29.74 -17.77 7.29
C THR A 479 29.33 -18.28 5.90
N VAL A 480 28.89 -19.53 5.83
CA VAL A 480 28.38 -20.25 4.66
C VAL A 480 27.36 -21.30 5.12
N PRO A 481 26.47 -21.79 4.23
CA PRO A 481 25.56 -22.90 4.58
C PRO A 481 26.31 -24.13 5.10
N GLY A 482 25.87 -24.67 6.23
CA GLY A 482 26.42 -25.90 6.82
C GLY A 482 27.90 -25.80 7.21
N ASP A 483 28.34 -24.64 7.72
CA ASP A 483 29.72 -24.41 8.14
C ASP A 483 30.16 -25.41 9.23
N VAL A 484 30.94 -26.41 8.83
CA VAL A 484 31.42 -27.50 9.71
C VAL A 484 32.46 -27.05 10.75
N SER A 485 32.93 -25.79 10.67
CA SER A 485 33.78 -25.21 11.70
C SER A 485 32.99 -24.70 12.91
N CYS A 486 31.66 -24.56 12.75
CA CYS A 486 30.72 -24.20 13.79
C CYS A 486 30.11 -25.43 14.46
N ASP A 487 29.88 -25.33 15.77
CA ASP A 487 29.18 -26.33 16.58
C ASP A 487 28.02 -25.63 17.32
N PRO A 488 26.76 -25.95 17.01
CA PRO A 488 26.31 -26.93 16.03
C PRO A 488 26.51 -26.46 14.58
N THR A 489 26.62 -27.43 13.65
CA THR A 489 26.51 -27.16 12.22
C THR A 489 25.03 -26.97 11.85
N ILE A 490 24.65 -25.76 11.49
CA ILE A 490 23.28 -25.34 11.15
C ILE A 490 23.23 -24.68 9.77
N PHE A 491 22.02 -24.36 9.30
CA PHE A 491 21.77 -23.74 7.98
C PHE A 491 22.30 -24.55 6.79
N ALA A 492 22.44 -25.87 6.93
CA ALA A 492 23.02 -26.73 5.88
C ALA A 492 22.18 -26.70 4.58
N ASP A 493 20.85 -26.59 4.73
CA ASP A 493 19.90 -26.59 3.63
C ASP A 493 19.45 -25.16 3.21
N TRP A 494 20.07 -24.11 3.79
CA TRP A 494 19.77 -22.72 3.44
C TRP A 494 20.51 -22.29 2.17
N ASP A 495 19.79 -21.77 1.17
CA ASP A 495 20.36 -21.37 -0.12
C ASP A 495 21.15 -20.04 0.01
N ALA A 496 22.47 -20.08 -0.24
CA ALA A 496 23.35 -18.90 -0.22
C ALA A 496 23.05 -17.85 -1.32
N THR A 497 22.21 -18.17 -2.30
CA THR A 497 21.67 -17.21 -3.27
C THR A 497 20.49 -16.41 -2.73
N VAL A 498 19.83 -16.92 -1.68
CA VAL A 498 18.73 -16.25 -0.96
C VAL A 498 19.25 -15.59 0.32
N TRP A 499 20.17 -16.24 1.02
CA TRP A 499 20.71 -15.81 2.30
C TRP A 499 22.14 -15.28 2.21
N ASP A 500 22.40 -14.17 2.89
CA ASP A 500 23.74 -13.68 3.19
C ASP A 500 24.08 -13.99 4.65
N PHE A 501 25.10 -14.84 4.84
CA PHE A 501 25.56 -15.26 6.16
C PHE A 501 26.53 -14.26 6.79
N GLY A 502 26.96 -13.22 6.04
CA GLY A 502 27.81 -12.17 6.57
C GLY A 502 29.14 -12.70 7.14
N THR A 503 29.52 -12.15 8.29
CA THR A 503 30.70 -12.55 9.06
C THR A 503 30.32 -13.33 10.31
N SER A 504 31.30 -13.87 11.05
CA SER A 504 31.07 -14.67 12.27
C SER A 504 30.51 -13.87 13.48
N THR A 505 29.98 -12.68 13.24
CA THR A 505 29.34 -11.78 14.22
C THR A 505 28.02 -11.21 13.68
N ASP A 506 27.66 -11.52 12.44
CA ASP A 506 26.41 -11.09 11.83
C ASP A 506 25.39 -12.23 11.91
N TYR A 507 24.10 -11.91 12.02
CA TYR A 507 23.07 -12.90 11.77
C TYR A 507 22.86 -13.06 10.26
N PRO A 508 22.45 -14.25 9.78
CA PRO A 508 22.00 -14.42 8.41
C PRO A 508 20.87 -13.45 8.07
N VAL A 509 20.98 -12.78 6.92
CA VAL A 509 19.96 -11.87 6.38
C VAL A 509 19.60 -12.28 4.95
N LEU A 510 18.41 -11.88 4.49
CA LEU A 510 18.02 -12.08 3.10
C LEU A 510 18.79 -11.11 2.19
N ARG A 511 19.15 -11.59 0.99
CA ARG A 511 19.85 -10.82 -0.05
C ARG A 511 18.99 -9.82 -0.80
#